data_AF-Q2PYV2-F1
#
_entry.id   AF-Q2PYV2-F1
#
_cell.length_a   1.000
_cell.length_b   1.000
_cell.length_c   1.000
_cell.angle_alpha   90.00
_cell.angle_beta   90.00
_cell.angle_gamma   90.00
#
_symmetry.space_group_name_H-M   'P 1'
#
loop_
_entity.id
_entity.type
_entity.pdbx_description
1 polymer ?
#
loop_
_entity_poly.entity_id
_entity_poly.type
_entity_poly.pdbx_seq_one_letter_code
_entity_poly.pdbx_strand_id
1 'polypeptide(L)'
;MRKMADLLECSAAFLSDVEKDRRNPLDIKRMEKLADILSLSKEDRTTMFNLAGEKRDTIAPDLPEYIKPRDYVSVALRTARDLDADEAD
;
A
#
# COMPACT_ATOMS: atom_id res chain seq x y z
N MET A 1 -10.58 -12.21 14.51
CA MET A 1 -10.71 -10.75 14.68
C MET A 1 -9.95 -10.19 15.86
N ARG A 2 -10.28 -10.50 17.13
CA ARG A 2 -9.58 -9.88 18.29
C ARG A 2 -8.07 -10.14 18.32
N LYS A 3 -7.65 -11.39 18.12
CA LYS A 3 -6.21 -11.75 18.08
C LYS A 3 -5.42 -11.01 16.99
N MET A 4 -6.00 -10.79 15.81
CA MET A 4 -5.32 -10.04 14.73
C MET A 4 -5.24 -8.55 15.05
N ALA A 5 -6.29 -7.98 15.63
CA ALA A 5 -6.29 -6.59 16.07
C ALA A 5 -5.24 -6.34 17.18
N ASP A 6 -5.11 -7.29 18.11
CA ASP A 6 -4.08 -7.25 19.16
C ASP A 6 -2.67 -7.29 18.53
N LEU A 7 -2.45 -8.19 17.56
CA LEU A 7 -1.18 -8.28 16.84
C LEU A 7 -0.86 -7.02 16.02
N LEU A 8 -1.87 -6.36 15.44
CA LEU A 8 -1.72 -5.14 14.66
C LEU A 8 -1.73 -3.86 15.50
N GLU A 9 -1.81 -3.99 16.83
CA GLU A 9 -1.89 -2.88 17.78
C GLU A 9 -3.00 -1.88 17.39
N CYS A 10 -4.17 -2.43 17.06
CA CYS A 10 -5.35 -1.66 16.69
C CYS A 10 -6.60 -2.21 17.40
N SER A 11 -7.68 -1.43 17.42
CA SER A 11 -8.92 -1.91 18.02
C SER A 11 -9.62 -2.89 17.07
N ALA A 12 -10.25 -3.94 17.63
CA ALA A 12 -11.00 -4.89 16.83
C ALA A 12 -12.16 -4.24 16.04
N ALA A 13 -12.72 -3.14 16.56
CA ALA A 13 -13.71 -2.33 15.86
C ALA A 13 -13.10 -1.64 14.64
N PHE A 14 -11.92 -1.02 14.80
CA PHE A 14 -11.20 -0.39 13.70
C PHE A 14 -10.83 -1.40 12.61
N LEU A 15 -10.27 -2.56 12.97
CA LEU A 15 -9.96 -3.61 12.00
C LEU A 15 -11.23 -4.08 11.26
N SER A 16 -12.34 -4.26 11.97
CA SER A 16 -13.61 -4.64 11.33
C SER A 16 -14.15 -3.54 10.42
N ASP A 17 -13.90 -2.26 10.71
CA ASP A 17 -14.32 -1.16 9.84
C ASP A 17 -13.45 -1.09 8.58
N VAL A 18 -12.15 -1.36 8.70
CA VAL A 18 -11.24 -1.45 7.54
C VAL A 18 -11.64 -2.64 6.66
N GLU A 19 -11.87 -3.82 7.22
CA GLU A 19 -12.28 -5.01 6.45
C GLU A 19 -13.64 -4.84 5.77
N LYS A 20 -14.54 -4.06 6.37
CA LYS A 20 -15.88 -3.78 5.81
C LYS A 20 -15.89 -2.55 4.90
N ASP A 21 -14.72 -2.06 4.53
CA ASP A 21 -14.56 -0.92 3.64
C ASP A 21 -15.24 0.37 4.15
N ARG A 22 -15.42 0.49 5.47
CA ARG A 22 -16.02 1.66 6.13
C ARG A 22 -15.00 2.72 6.54
N ARG A 23 -13.71 2.43 6.35
CA ARG A 23 -12.61 3.30 6.77
C ARG A 23 -11.42 3.14 5.84
N ASN A 24 -10.54 4.15 5.83
CA ASN A 24 -9.32 4.10 5.04
C ASN A 24 -8.46 2.87 5.39
N PRO A 25 -7.70 2.35 4.41
CA PRO A 25 -6.75 1.26 4.63
C PRO A 25 -5.83 1.51 5.81
N LEU A 26 -5.26 0.44 6.36
CA LEU A 26 -4.28 0.50 7.44
C LEU A 26 -3.07 1.40 7.07
N ASP A 27 -2.40 1.95 8.08
CA ASP A 27 -1.15 2.68 7.87
C ASP A 27 -0.07 1.72 7.34
N ILE A 28 0.92 2.24 6.59
CA ILE A 28 1.97 1.41 5.97
C ILE A 28 2.63 0.45 6.96
N LYS A 29 3.00 0.92 8.16
CA LYS A 29 3.59 0.10 9.22
C LYS A 29 2.70 -1.07 9.65
N ARG A 30 1.39 -0.85 9.71
CA ARG A 30 0.42 -1.89 10.07
C ARG A 30 0.20 -2.86 8.91
N MET A 31 0.25 -2.38 7.67
CA MET A 31 0.18 -3.23 6.48
C MET A 31 1.43 -4.11 6.34
N GLU A 32 2.62 -3.58 6.61
CA GLU A 32 3.85 -4.37 6.68
C GLU A 32 3.75 -5.46 7.74
N LYS A 33 3.30 -5.10 8.95
CA LYS A 33 3.07 -6.06 10.04
C LYS A 33 2.03 -7.12 9.65
N LEU A 34 0.95 -6.72 8.98
CA LEU A 34 -0.06 -7.64 8.45
C LEU A 34 0.54 -8.61 7.43
N ALA A 35 1.34 -8.09 6.49
CA ALA A 35 2.01 -8.90 5.49
C ALA A 35 2.97 -9.92 6.12
N ASP A 36 3.71 -9.52 7.15
CA ASP A 36 4.62 -10.41 7.86
C ASP A 36 3.85 -11.49 8.65
N ILE A 37 2.76 -11.12 9.33
CA ILE A 37 1.90 -12.08 10.06
C ILE A 37 1.27 -13.09 9.10
N LEU A 38 0.80 -12.62 7.94
CA LEU A 38 0.21 -13.47 6.92
C LEU A 38 1.26 -14.18 6.05
N SER A 39 2.55 -13.89 6.25
CA SER A 39 3.65 -14.44 5.45
C SER A 39 3.43 -14.25 3.94
N LEU A 40 2.96 -13.05 3.56
CA LEU A 40 2.67 -12.71 2.17
C LEU A 40 3.94 -12.75 1.31
N SER A 41 3.79 -13.26 0.09
CA SER A 41 4.84 -13.19 -0.91
C SER A 41 5.11 -11.74 -1.32
N LYS A 42 6.22 -11.48 -2.03
CA LYS A 42 6.49 -10.13 -2.56
C LYS A 42 5.38 -9.64 -3.48
N GLU A 43 4.82 -10.52 -4.30
CA GLU A 43 3.73 -10.21 -5.23
C GLU A 43 2.43 -9.87 -4.50
N ASP A 44 2.09 -10.64 -3.45
CA ASP A 44 0.91 -10.36 -2.63
C ASP A 44 1.04 -9.05 -1.85
N ARG A 45 2.26 -8.74 -1.38
CA ARG A 45 2.56 -7.46 -0.72
C ARG A 45 2.36 -6.29 -1.68
N THR A 46 2.90 -6.39 -2.89
CA THR A 46 2.69 -5.37 -3.93
C THR A 46 1.21 -5.20 -4.24
N THR A 47 0.47 -6.30 -4.40
CA THR A 47 -0.98 -6.27 -4.62
C THR A 47 -1.70 -5.56 -3.49
N MET A 48 -1.38 -5.88 -2.23
CA MET A 48 -1.97 -5.22 -1.05
C MET A 48 -1.67 -3.71 -1.03
N PHE A 49 -0.44 -3.30 -1.34
CA PHE A 49 -0.06 -1.88 -1.38
C PHE A 49 -0.78 -1.12 -2.51
N ASN A 50 -0.88 -1.73 -3.70
CA ASN A 50 -1.61 -1.16 -4.83
C ASN A 50 -3.09 -0.96 -4.50
N LEU A 51 -3.75 -1.97 -3.92
CA LEU A 51 -5.16 -1.88 -3.49
C LEU A 51 -5.37 -0.79 -2.43
N ALA A 52 -4.42 -0.62 -1.51
CA ALA A 52 -4.47 0.45 -0.52
C ALA A 52 -4.29 1.84 -1.14
N GLY A 53 -3.46 1.95 -2.17
CA GLY A 53 -3.28 3.17 -2.97
C GLY A 53 -4.55 3.54 -3.74
N GLU A 54 -5.09 2.58 -4.49
CA GLU A 54 -6.33 2.73 -5.27
C GLU A 54 -7.50 3.19 -4.41
N LYS A 55 -7.67 2.58 -3.23
CA LYS A 55 -8.74 2.98 -2.29
C LYS A 55 -8.62 4.43 -1.80
N ARG A 56 -7.40 4.95 -1.76
CA ARG A 56 -7.08 6.31 -1.32
C ARG A 56 -6.99 7.31 -2.48
N ASP A 57 -7.26 6.87 -3.71
CA ASP A 57 -7.02 7.63 -4.94
C ASP A 57 -5.59 8.20 -5.00
N THR A 58 -4.63 7.39 -4.54
CA THR A 58 -3.22 7.76 -4.42
C THR A 58 -2.32 6.64 -4.92
N ILE A 59 -1.05 6.95 -5.19
CA ILE A 59 -0.05 5.90 -5.44
C ILE A 59 0.09 4.96 -4.22
N ALA A 60 0.52 3.73 -4.47
CA ALA A 60 0.77 2.74 -3.43
C ALA A 60 1.62 3.36 -2.29
N PRO A 61 1.27 3.14 -1.01
CA PRO A 61 1.77 3.95 0.10
C PRO A 61 3.27 3.79 0.38
N ASP A 62 3.90 2.75 -0.15
CA ASP A 62 5.34 2.46 -0.09
C ASP A 62 6.15 3.24 -1.14
N LEU A 63 5.56 3.54 -2.30
CA LEU A 63 6.24 4.25 -3.39
C LEU A 63 6.70 5.68 -3.03
N PRO A 64 5.93 6.52 -2.33
CA PRO A 64 6.37 7.87 -1.96
C PRO A 64 7.70 7.88 -1.20
N GLU A 65 7.93 6.91 -0.31
CA GLU A 65 9.15 6.82 0.49
C GLU A 65 10.35 6.38 -0.36
N TYR A 66 10.10 5.56 -1.38
CA TYR A 66 11.13 5.19 -2.35
C TYR A 66 11.47 6.33 -3.32
N ILE A 67 10.46 7.07 -3.81
CA ILE A 67 10.59 8.11 -4.86
C ILE A 67 11.19 9.40 -4.30
N LYS A 68 10.73 9.89 -3.14
CA LYS A 68 11.14 11.19 -2.57
C LYS A 68 12.65 11.41 -2.46
N PRO A 69 13.47 10.44 -2.00
CA PRO A 69 14.92 10.65 -1.90
C PRO A 69 15.67 10.42 -3.24
N ARG A 70 14.99 10.00 -4.30
CA ARG A 70 15.60 9.57 -5.57
C ARG A 70 15.11 10.43 -6.72
N ASP A 71 15.80 11.54 -6.95
CA ASP A 71 15.47 12.49 -8.02
C ASP A 71 15.38 11.83 -9.40
N TYR A 72 16.25 10.85 -9.68
CA TYR A 72 16.26 10.12 -10.95
C TYR A 72 14.96 9.32 -11.19
N VAL A 73 14.31 8.81 -10.14
CA VAL A 73 13.03 8.08 -10.26
C VAL A 73 11.93 9.06 -10.61
N SER A 74 11.93 10.24 -9.98
CA SER A 74 10.98 11.30 -10.32
C SER A 74 11.14 11.79 -11.76
N VAL A 75 12.38 11.88 -12.25
CA VAL A 75 12.67 12.20 -13.66
C VAL A 75 12.18 11.08 -14.57
N ALA A 76 12.48 9.81 -14.27
CA ALA A 76 12.02 8.67 -15.06
C ALA A 76 10.49 8.60 -15.16
N LEU A 77 9.77 8.83 -14.05
CA LEU A 77 8.30 8.89 -14.03
C LEU A 77 7.75 10.05 -14.88
N ARG A 78 8.40 11.22 -14.85
CA ARG A 78 8.02 12.34 -15.72
C ARG A 78 8.29 12.03 -17.18
N THR A 79 9.44 11.45 -17.51
CA THR A 79 9.77 11.04 -18.88
C THR A 79 8.80 9.99 -19.40
N ALA A 80 8.46 8.97 -18.60
CA ALA A 80 7.48 7.96 -18.97
C ALA A 80 6.10 8.57 -19.25
N ARG A 81 5.66 9.51 -18.40
CA ARG A 81 4.42 10.28 -18.63
C ARG A 81 4.49 11.13 -19.89
N ASP A 82 5.61 11.83 -20.12
CA ASP A 82 5.77 12.73 -21.26
C ASP A 82 5.89 11.95 -22.60
N LEU A 83 6.31 10.68 -22.54
CA LEU A 83 6.33 9.74 -23.66
C LEU A 83 4.99 9.00 -23.84
N ASP A 84 3.99 9.28 -23.00
CA ASP A 84 2.69 8.60 -22.96
C ASP A 84 2.84 7.06 -22.93
N ALA A 85 3.86 6.58 -22.21
CA ALA A 85 4.18 5.17 -22.11
C ALA A 85 2.99 4.43 -21.46
N ASP A 86 2.29 3.62 -22.25
CA ASP A 86 1.27 2.70 -21.77
C ASP A 86 1.88 1.31 -21.52
N GLU A 87 1.13 0.42 -20.87
CA GLU A 87 1.55 -0.97 -20.62
C GLU A 87 1.66 -1.82 -21.91
N ALA A 88 1.50 -1.23 -23.11
CA ALA A 88 1.42 -1.95 -24.38
C ALA A 88 2.71 -1.94 -25.24
N ASP A 89 3.83 -1.37 -24.76
CA ASP A 89 5.15 -1.45 -25.43
C ASP A 89 6.12 -2.48 -24.79
#